data_AF-A0AAV8QP26-F1
#
_entry.id   AF-A0AAV8QP26-F1
#
_cell.length_a   1.000
_cell.length_b   1.000
_cell.length_c   1.000
_cell.angle_alpha   90.00
_cell.angle_beta   90.00
_cell.angle_gamma   90.00
#
_symmetry.space_group_name_H-M   'P 1'
#
loop_
_entity.id
_entity.type
_entity.pdbx_description
1 polymer ?
#
loop_
_entity_poly.entity_id
_entity_poly.type
_entity_poly.pdbx_seq_one_letter_code
_entity_poly.pdbx_strand_id
1 'polypeptide(L)'
;MDASSWDALRKQARKIETQLDDQMSAYRRLVSTKPDGSENELVSGIENLLKQLQQVNLQMQTWVSSGSSQIVSHTLARHKEILQDLTQEFFRLRSGLRAKQEPISRSSGQTDNVISQAQQATVGRGTWFFSAPHLVASAQR
;
A
#
# COMPACT_ATOMS: atom_id res chain seq x y z
N MET A 1 14.94 0.06 28.47
CA MET A 1 14.43 -0.25 27.12
C MET A 1 15.54 -0.96 26.37
N ASP A 2 15.45 -2.27 26.23
CA ASP A 2 16.56 -3.09 25.77
C ASP A 2 16.76 -3.00 24.26
N ALA A 3 17.98 -2.72 23.83
CA ALA A 3 18.38 -2.70 22.43
C ALA A 3 18.01 -4.01 21.69
N SER A 4 17.95 -5.12 22.43
CA SER A 4 17.52 -6.44 21.93
C SER A 4 16.09 -6.44 21.39
N SER A 5 15.17 -5.67 21.97
CA SER A 5 13.76 -5.65 21.55
C SER A 5 13.57 -4.78 20.29
N TRP A 6 14.29 -3.66 20.19
CA TRP A 6 14.37 -2.87 18.95
C TRP A 6 15.02 -3.63 17.80
N ASP A 7 16.13 -4.34 18.07
CA ASP A 7 16.80 -5.18 17.07
C ASP A 7 15.91 -6.34 16.60
N ALA A 8 15.15 -6.94 17.51
CA ALA A 8 14.16 -7.96 17.17
C ALA A 8 13.06 -7.42 16.23
N LEU A 9 12.50 -6.24 16.50
CA LEU A 9 11.52 -5.59 15.62
C LEU A 9 12.11 -5.35 14.22
N ARG A 10 13.35 -4.87 14.13
CA ARG A 10 14.02 -4.65 12.83
C ARG A 10 14.23 -5.94 12.05
N LYS A 11 14.69 -7.00 12.72
CA LYS A 11 14.83 -8.32 12.10
C LYS A 11 13.49 -8.86 11.61
N GLN A 12 12.43 -8.68 12.40
CA GLN A 12 11.09 -9.08 12.01
C GLN A 12 10.58 -8.29 10.79
N ALA A 13 10.75 -6.97 10.77
CA ALA A 13 10.39 -6.14 9.62
C ALA A 13 11.10 -6.61 8.34
N ARG A 14 12.43 -6.81 8.41
CA ARG A 14 13.21 -7.33 7.26
C ARG A 14 12.73 -8.68 6.78
N LYS A 15 12.40 -9.60 7.70
CA LYS A 15 11.86 -10.92 7.34
C LYS A 15 10.53 -10.80 6.60
N ILE A 16 9.62 -9.96 7.09
CA ILE A 16 8.30 -9.76 6.46
C ILE A 16 8.46 -9.07 5.09
N GLU A 17 9.36 -8.10 4.97
CA GLU A 17 9.70 -7.44 3.69
C GLU A 17 10.16 -8.46 2.64
N THR A 18 11.08 -9.36 2.99
CA THR A 18 11.54 -10.42 2.07
C THR A 18 10.40 -11.36 1.67
N GLN A 19 9.59 -11.80 2.63
CA GLN A 19 8.44 -12.67 2.34
C GLN A 19 7.41 -12.00 1.43
N LEU A 20 7.18 -10.69 1.61
CA LEU A 20 6.31 -9.91 0.74
C LEU A 20 6.83 -9.88 -0.70
N ASP A 21 8.13 -9.66 -0.89
CA ASP A 21 8.73 -9.63 -2.23
C ASP A 21 8.59 -10.97 -2.96
N ASP A 22 8.84 -12.09 -2.26
CA ASP A 22 8.66 -13.44 -2.80
C ASP A 22 7.21 -13.70 -3.21
N GLN A 23 6.24 -13.34 -2.34
CA GLN A 23 4.82 -13.52 -2.64
C GLN A 23 4.34 -12.61 -3.78
N MET A 24 4.79 -11.35 -3.84
CA MET A 24 4.47 -10.44 -4.94
C MET A 24 5.06 -10.93 -6.27
N SER A 25 6.27 -11.50 -6.25
CA SER A 25 6.90 -12.11 -7.41
C SER A 25 6.14 -13.35 -7.89
N ALA A 26 5.70 -14.21 -6.97
CA ALA A 26 4.83 -15.36 -7.28
C ALA A 26 3.49 -14.88 -7.87
N TYR A 27 2.89 -13.84 -7.28
CA TYR A 27 1.66 -13.24 -7.75
C TYR A 27 1.78 -12.72 -9.18
N ARG A 28 2.83 -11.95 -9.51
CA ARG A 28 3.15 -11.49 -10.88
C ARG A 28 3.22 -12.62 -11.91
N ARG A 29 3.80 -13.76 -11.53
CA ARG A 29 3.91 -14.93 -12.40
C ARG A 29 2.53 -15.53 -12.63
N LEU A 30 1.74 -15.68 -11.57
CA LEU A 30 0.36 -16.16 -11.65
C LEU A 30 -0.54 -15.24 -12.48
N VAL A 31 -0.32 -13.91 -12.47
CA VAL A 31 -1.00 -12.94 -13.35
C VAL A 31 -0.75 -13.22 -14.83
N SER A 32 0.41 -13.78 -15.17
CA SER A 32 0.79 -14.06 -16.55
C SER A 32 0.33 -15.44 -17.02
N THR A 33 0.13 -16.37 -16.08
CA THR A 33 -0.48 -17.68 -16.32
C THR A 33 -1.99 -17.60 -16.07
N LYS A 34 -2.79 -18.57 -16.52
CA LYS A 34 -4.26 -18.51 -16.27
C LYS A 34 -4.56 -18.50 -14.76
N PRO A 35 -5.57 -17.73 -14.30
CA PRO A 35 -5.96 -17.73 -12.90
C PRO A 35 -6.67 -19.05 -12.54
N ASP A 36 -6.02 -19.91 -11.75
CA ASP A 36 -6.53 -21.22 -11.32
C ASP A 36 -7.18 -21.17 -9.91
N GLY A 37 -7.56 -19.98 -9.44
CA GLY A 37 -8.10 -19.77 -8.09
C GLY A 37 -7.03 -19.61 -6.99
N SER A 38 -5.77 -20.01 -7.25
CA SER A 38 -4.61 -19.77 -6.35
C SER A 38 -4.27 -18.28 -6.16
N GLU A 39 -4.81 -17.40 -7.00
CA GLU A 39 -4.67 -15.94 -6.91
C GLU A 39 -5.17 -15.42 -5.55
N ASN A 40 -6.34 -15.87 -5.10
CA ASN A 40 -6.96 -15.41 -3.86
C ASN A 40 -6.14 -15.79 -2.62
N GLU A 41 -5.46 -16.95 -2.65
CA GLU A 41 -4.59 -17.39 -1.57
C GLU A 41 -3.36 -16.48 -1.46
N LEU A 42 -2.72 -16.16 -2.59
CA LEU A 42 -1.61 -15.21 -2.60
C LEU A 42 -2.03 -13.80 -2.20
N VAL A 43 -3.17 -13.31 -2.68
CA VAL A 43 -3.74 -12.01 -2.27
C VAL A 43 -3.92 -11.97 -0.76
N SER A 44 -4.56 -13.00 -0.18
CA SER A 44 -4.81 -13.08 1.25
C SER A 44 -3.49 -13.17 2.05
N GLY A 45 -2.50 -13.90 1.54
CA GLY A 45 -1.16 -13.99 2.12
C GLY A 45 -0.43 -12.64 2.15
N ILE A 46 -0.42 -11.93 1.02
CA ILE A 46 0.20 -10.60 0.90
C ILE A 46 -0.50 -9.59 1.82
N GLU A 47 -1.84 -9.57 1.86
CA GLU A 47 -2.59 -8.69 2.75
C GLU A 47 -2.28 -8.97 4.23
N ASN A 48 -2.14 -10.24 4.61
CA ASN A 48 -1.76 -10.62 5.97
C ASN A 48 -0.33 -10.19 6.32
N LEU A 49 0.62 -10.33 5.40
CA LEU A 49 2.00 -9.88 5.60
C LEU A 49 2.10 -8.35 5.69
N LEU A 50 1.35 -7.61 4.87
CA LEU A 50 1.28 -6.14 4.95
C LEU A 50 0.74 -5.68 6.33
N LYS A 51 -0.32 -6.31 6.83
CA LYS A 51 -0.86 -6.03 8.17
C LYS A 51 0.17 -6.29 9.27
N GLN A 52 0.92 -7.38 9.18
CA GLN A 52 1.99 -7.69 10.13
C GLN A 52 3.12 -6.65 10.08
N LEU A 53 3.57 -6.25 8.88
CA LEU A 53 4.60 -5.22 8.72
C LEU A 53 4.12 -3.87 9.28
N GLN A 54 2.84 -3.53 9.10
CA GLN A 54 2.23 -2.35 9.71
C GLN A 54 2.23 -2.43 11.24
N GLN A 55 1.88 -3.58 11.82
CA GLN A 55 1.93 -3.78 13.27
C GLN A 55 3.34 -3.60 13.83
N VAL A 56 4.35 -4.19 13.18
CA VAL A 56 5.76 -4.03 13.57
C VAL A 56 6.19 -2.55 13.48
N ASN A 57 5.78 -1.83 12.44
CA ASN A 57 6.03 -0.39 12.32
C ASN A 57 5.37 0.42 13.44
N LEU A 58 4.13 0.08 13.86
CA LEU A 58 3.46 0.72 14.99
C LEU A 58 4.22 0.44 16.30
N GLN A 59 4.68 -0.78 16.51
CA GLN A 59 5.53 -1.11 17.66
C GLN A 59 6.83 -0.30 17.62
N MET A 60 7.51 -0.23 16.48
CA MET A 60 8.69 0.63 16.34
C MET A 60 8.38 2.11 16.62
N GLN A 61 7.18 2.58 16.28
CA GLN A 61 6.75 3.96 16.56
C GLN A 61 6.59 4.24 18.05
N THR A 62 6.07 3.29 18.84
CA THR A 62 5.99 3.49 20.31
C THR A 62 7.37 3.60 20.93
N TRP A 63 8.35 2.88 20.39
CA TRP A 63 9.76 3.04 20.77
C TRP A 63 10.29 4.43 20.41
N VAL A 64 10.00 4.92 19.20
CA VAL A 64 10.45 6.26 18.78
C VAL A 64 9.86 7.36 19.66
N SER A 65 8.56 7.31 19.91
CA SER A 65 7.84 8.29 20.74
C SER A 65 8.30 8.32 22.20
N SER A 66 8.95 7.27 22.69
CA SER A 66 9.46 7.20 24.07
C SER A 66 10.77 7.96 24.33
N GLY A 67 11.23 8.76 23.35
CA GLY A 67 12.46 9.56 23.47
C GLY A 67 13.69 8.88 22.87
N SER A 68 13.51 8.09 21.80
CA SER A 68 14.62 7.39 21.15
C SER A 68 15.56 8.33 20.35
N SER A 69 16.76 7.85 20.05
CA SER A 69 17.75 8.57 19.24
C SER A 69 17.27 8.82 17.80
N GLN A 70 17.75 9.90 17.18
CA GLN A 70 17.47 10.25 15.78
C GLN A 70 17.70 9.10 14.79
N ILE A 71 18.68 8.23 15.06
CA ILE A 71 18.98 7.04 14.25
C ILE A 71 17.80 6.05 14.23
N VAL A 72 17.13 5.87 15.38
CA VAL A 72 15.95 4.99 15.54
C VAL A 72 14.78 5.60 14.77
N SER A 73 14.58 6.92 14.87
CA SER A 73 13.57 7.65 14.10
C SER A 73 13.76 7.53 12.59
N HIS A 74 14.99 7.68 12.09
CA HIS A 74 15.29 7.49 10.67
C HIS A 74 15.05 6.06 10.21
N THR A 75 15.42 5.07 11.03
CA THR A 75 15.20 3.67 10.70
C THR A 75 13.71 3.34 10.60
N LEU A 76 12.89 3.84 11.54
CA LEU A 76 11.44 3.73 11.46
C LEU A 76 10.89 4.41 10.21
N ALA A 77 11.34 5.63 9.89
CA ALA A 77 10.90 6.34 8.68
C ALA A 77 11.12 5.48 7.43
N ARG A 78 12.31 4.84 7.32
CA ARG A 78 12.62 3.95 6.21
C ARG A 78 11.70 2.72 6.14
N HIS A 79 11.41 2.09 7.26
CA HIS A 79 10.48 0.95 7.27
C HIS A 79 9.04 1.35 6.88
N LYS A 80 8.61 2.57 7.21
CA LYS A 80 7.32 3.12 6.78
C LYS A 80 7.29 3.39 5.27
N GLU A 81 8.37 3.93 4.70
CA GLU A 81 8.50 4.12 3.25
C GLU A 81 8.43 2.79 2.51
N ILE A 82 9.18 1.78 2.97
CA ILE A 82 9.16 0.43 2.36
C ILE A 82 7.74 -0.17 2.42
N LEU A 83 7.05 -0.06 3.56
CA LEU A 83 5.67 -0.53 3.66
C LEU A 83 4.74 0.19 2.66
N GLN A 84 4.92 1.50 2.47
CA GLN A 84 4.13 2.27 1.50
C GLN A 84 4.40 1.80 0.06
N ASP A 85 5.67 1.66 -0.32
CA ASP A 85 6.07 1.20 -1.66
C ASP A 85 5.50 -0.19 -1.95
N LEU A 86 5.64 -1.12 -1.01
CA LEU A 86 5.10 -2.49 -1.11
C LEU A 86 3.58 -2.49 -1.23
N THR A 87 2.89 -1.65 -0.45
CA THR A 87 1.43 -1.53 -0.50
C THR A 87 0.98 -1.00 -1.87
N GLN A 88 1.61 0.07 -2.36
CA GLN A 88 1.29 0.64 -3.67
C GLN A 88 1.53 -0.38 -4.79
N GLU A 89 2.65 -1.11 -4.71
CA GLU A 89 2.98 -2.11 -5.72
C GLU A 89 1.97 -3.25 -5.74
N PHE A 90 1.53 -3.73 -4.58
CA PHE A 90 0.47 -4.73 -4.48
C PHE A 90 -0.82 -4.26 -5.15
N PHE A 91 -1.27 -3.03 -4.88
CA PHE A 91 -2.48 -2.49 -5.53
C PHE A 91 -2.30 -2.32 -7.03
N ARG A 92 -1.11 -1.93 -7.50
CA ARG A 92 -0.78 -1.83 -8.93
C ARG A 92 -0.83 -3.18 -9.62
N LEU A 93 -0.32 -4.24 -8.97
CA LEU A 93 -0.42 -5.60 -9.47
C LEU A 93 -1.88 -6.06 -9.57
N ARG A 94 -2.68 -5.78 -8.54
CA ARG A 94 -4.11 -6.13 -8.49
C ARG A 94 -4.95 -5.39 -9.53
N SER A 95 -4.63 -4.12 -9.80
CA SER A 95 -5.34 -3.34 -10.83
C SER A 95 -4.93 -3.76 -12.24
N GLY A 96 -3.64 -4.02 -12.50
CA GLY A 96 -3.16 -4.49 -13.79
C GLY A 96 -3.74 -5.84 -14.22
N LEU A 97 -4.02 -6.72 -13.25
CA LEU A 97 -4.73 -7.99 -13.46
C LEU A 97 -6.13 -7.81 -14.05
N ARG A 98 -6.92 -6.91 -13.45
CA ARG A 98 -8.30 -6.65 -13.89
C ARG A 98 -8.33 -6.04 -15.29
N ALA A 99 -7.35 -5.21 -15.63
CA ALA A 99 -7.22 -4.62 -16.96
C ALA A 99 -6.84 -5.67 -18.03
N LYS A 100 -6.02 -6.67 -17.70
CA LYS A 100 -5.70 -7.80 -18.60
C LYS A 100 -6.84 -8.81 -18.73
N GLN A 101 -7.77 -8.84 -17.78
CA GLN A 101 -8.97 -9.68 -17.83
C GLN A 101 -10.12 -9.05 -18.61
N GLU A 102 -10.03 -7.81 -19.10
CA GLU A 102 -10.97 -7.37 -20.13
C GLU A 102 -10.71 -8.18 -21.41
N PRO A 103 -11.61 -9.11 -21.79
CA PRO A 103 -11.61 -9.51 -23.18
C PRO A 103 -12.05 -8.25 -23.91
N ILE A 104 -11.19 -7.76 -24.79
CA ILE A 104 -11.55 -6.96 -25.95
C ILE A 104 -12.93 -7.37 -26.49
N SER A 105 -14.00 -6.81 -25.93
CA SER A 105 -15.34 -6.81 -26.52
C SER A 105 -15.26 -5.83 -27.67
N ARG A 106 -14.64 -6.32 -28.74
CA ARG A 106 -14.66 -5.76 -30.07
C ARG A 106 -16.09 -5.94 -30.59
N SER A 107 -16.94 -4.97 -30.28
CA SER A 107 -18.16 -4.68 -31.04
C SER A 107 -17.96 -3.29 -31.64
N SER A 108 -17.22 -3.17 -32.75
CA SER A 108 -17.82 -3.06 -34.10
C SER A 108 -19.18 -2.37 -34.08
N GLY A 109 -19.19 -1.06 -34.33
CA GLY A 109 -20.41 -0.28 -34.38
C GLY A 109 -20.13 1.19 -34.63
N GLN A 110 -19.70 1.49 -35.84
CA GLN A 110 -19.86 2.81 -36.44
C GLN A 110 -21.33 3.24 -36.31
N THR A 111 -21.62 4.29 -35.56
CA THR A 111 -22.67 5.27 -35.90
C THR A 111 -22.30 6.62 -35.29
N ASP A 112 -22.10 7.57 -36.19
CA ASP A 112 -22.12 9.01 -35.98
C ASP A 112 -23.20 9.44 -34.98
N ASN A 113 -22.83 10.25 -33.99
CA ASN A 113 -23.71 11.33 -33.56
C ASN A 113 -22.92 12.47 -32.88
N VAL A 114 -22.75 13.55 -33.63
CA VAL A 114 -22.45 14.89 -33.15
C VAL A 114 -23.59 15.30 -32.22
N ILE A 115 -23.37 15.48 -30.92
CA ILE A 115 -24.24 16.29 -30.05
C ILE A 115 -23.51 16.69 -28.75
N SER A 116 -23.51 18.00 -28.53
CA SER A 116 -23.43 18.74 -27.27
C SER A 116 -22.13 18.72 -26.47
N GLN A 117 -21.34 19.74 -26.78
CA GLN A 117 -20.69 20.64 -25.82
C GLN A 117 -21.45 20.73 -24.48
N ALA A 118 -21.04 19.91 -23.52
CA ALA A 118 -21.39 20.06 -22.11
C ALA A 118 -20.20 20.67 -21.37
N GLN A 119 -20.52 21.80 -20.76
CA GLN A 119 -19.67 22.71 -20.01
C GLN A 119 -19.19 22.13 -18.67
N GLN A 120 -18.04 22.67 -18.22
CA GLN A 120 -17.61 22.87 -16.82
C GLN A 120 -17.14 21.65 -16.01
N ALA A 121 -15.83 21.57 -15.75
CA ALA A 121 -15.24 21.84 -14.43
C ALA A 121 -13.73 21.55 -14.41
N THR A 122 -13.03 22.37 -13.62
CA THR A 122 -11.59 22.55 -13.53
C THR A 122 -10.85 21.36 -12.89
N VAL A 123 -9.63 21.19 -13.39
CA VAL A 123 -8.61 20.22 -12.98
C VAL A 123 -8.20 20.38 -11.51
N GLY A 124 -8.19 19.26 -10.79
CA GLY A 124 -7.03 18.85 -10.01
C GLY A 124 -6.91 19.38 -8.57
N ARG A 125 -7.14 18.48 -7.61
CA ARG A 125 -6.06 17.70 -6.95
C ARG A 125 -6.68 16.86 -5.84
N GLY A 126 -6.53 15.55 -5.96
CA GLY A 126 -6.88 14.59 -4.93
C GLY A 126 -6.02 14.84 -3.69
N THR A 127 -6.63 15.43 -2.67
CA THR A 127 -6.16 15.35 -1.30
C THR A 127 -6.34 13.91 -0.84
N TRP A 128 -5.22 13.21 -0.72
CA TRP A 128 -5.16 11.95 0.00
C TRP A 128 -5.63 12.20 1.44
N PHE A 129 -6.83 11.74 1.77
CA PHE A 129 -7.33 11.73 3.14
C PHE A 129 -6.57 10.67 3.95
N PHE A 130 -5.47 11.08 4.57
CA PHE A 130 -5.01 10.43 5.80
C PHE A 130 -5.60 11.19 6.97
N SER A 131 -6.46 10.48 7.71
CA SER A 131 -7.07 10.91 8.96
C SER A 131 -6.03 11.52 9.91
N ALA A 132 -6.21 12.80 10.26
CA ALA A 132 -5.46 13.47 11.33
C ALA A 132 -6.37 13.57 12.56
N PRO A 133 -5.91 13.14 13.76
CA PRO A 133 -6.67 13.29 14.98
C PRO A 133 -6.54 14.71 15.55
N HIS A 134 -7.70 15.24 15.93
CA HIS A 134 -8.02 16.28 16.92
C HIS A 134 -6.85 16.94 17.68
N LEU A 135 -6.76 18.27 17.60
CA LEU A 135 -6.19 19.08 18.68
C LEU A 135 -7.09 20.30 18.95
N VAL A 136 -7.63 20.32 20.16
CA VAL A 136 -8.28 21.45 20.84
C VAL A 136 -7.25 22.53 21.15
N ALA A 137 -7.60 23.80 20.94
CA ALA A 137 -6.93 24.92 21.59
C ALA A 137 -7.95 26.01 21.91
N SER A 138 -8.37 26.04 23.17
CA SER A 138 -8.97 27.19 23.82
C SER A 138 -7.99 28.36 23.79
N ALA A 139 -8.46 29.54 23.37
CA ALA A 139 -7.82 30.80 23.70
C ALA A 139 -8.88 31.91 23.77
N GLN A 140 -9.28 32.16 25.01
CA GLN A 140 -9.66 33.45 25.59
C GLN A 140 -9.55 34.67 24.65
N ARG A 141 -10.68 35.32 24.36
CA ARG A 141 -10.85 36.74 24.68
C ARG A 141 -12.32 37.14 24.72
#